data_AF-A0A8I3X1R8-F1
#
_entry.id   AF-A0A8I3X1R8-F1
#
_cell.length_a   1.000
_cell.length_b   1.000
_cell.length_c   1.000
_cell.angle_alpha   90.00
_cell.angle_beta   90.00
_cell.angle_gamma   90.00
#
_symmetry.space_group_name_H-M   'P 1'
#
loop_
_entity.id
_entity.type
_entity.pdbx_description
1 polymer ?
#
loop_
_entity_poly.entity_id
_entity_poly.type
_entity_poly.pdbx_seq_one_letter_code
_entity_poly.pdbx_strand_id
1 'polypeptide(L)'
;MTVPGGTPSLKILWLNQEPEIQVRRLDTLLACFNLSSSREELQAVESPFQAFCCLLIYLFVQVDTLCLEDLHAFIAQALCLQGKSTSQLVNLQPDYINSRAVQLGSLLVRGLTTLVLVNSACGFPWKMSDFMPWNVFDGKLFHQKYLQSEKGYAVEVLLEQNRSRLTKFHNLKAVVCKACMKENRRITGRVHWGSHHAGRWGRQGSGSHRTGSGYSRSGQGQPWRDQGPGSRQYEHDQWRRY
;
A
#
# COMPACT_ATOMS: atom_id res chain seq x y z
N MET A 1 -12.20 -19.87 -4.56
CA MET A 1 -12.99 -19.49 -3.37
C MET A 1 -13.92 -20.65 -3.00
N THR A 2 -13.54 -21.47 -2.04
CA THR A 2 -14.41 -22.51 -1.48
C THR A 2 -14.40 -22.35 0.03
N VAL A 3 -15.42 -21.69 0.58
CA VAL A 3 -15.68 -21.71 2.03
C VAL A 3 -16.25 -23.10 2.36
N PRO A 4 -15.75 -23.80 3.39
CA PRO A 4 -16.37 -25.06 3.83
C PRO A 4 -17.87 -24.84 4.09
N GLY A 5 -18.73 -25.64 3.45
CA GLY A 5 -20.19 -25.48 3.55
C GLY A 5 -20.82 -24.44 2.60
N GLY A 6 -20.10 -24.01 1.55
CA GLY A 6 -20.60 -23.13 0.50
C GLY A 6 -20.59 -21.64 0.88
N THR A 7 -21.12 -20.78 0.00
CA THR A 7 -21.17 -19.33 0.22
C THR A 7 -22.29 -18.96 1.19
N PRO A 8 -22.00 -18.48 2.41
CA PRO A 8 -23.04 -18.08 3.35
C PRO A 8 -23.80 -16.85 2.84
N SER A 9 -25.10 -16.78 3.14
CA SER A 9 -25.91 -15.60 2.82
C SER A 9 -25.63 -14.45 3.81
N LEU A 10 -25.83 -13.21 3.37
CA LEU A 10 -25.72 -12.03 4.26
C LEU A 10 -26.68 -12.14 5.45
N LYS A 11 -27.86 -12.74 5.26
CA LYS A 11 -28.82 -13.01 6.35
C LYS A 11 -28.19 -13.86 7.45
N ILE A 12 -27.48 -14.94 7.07
CA ILE A 12 -26.78 -15.81 8.01
C ILE A 12 -25.63 -15.05 8.69
N LEU A 13 -24.81 -14.33 7.93
CA LEU A 13 -23.65 -13.63 8.49
C LEU A 13 -24.06 -12.50 9.42
N TRP A 14 -25.06 -11.69 9.08
CA TRP A 14 -25.38 -10.46 9.81
C TRP A 14 -26.38 -10.66 10.94
N LEU A 15 -27.36 -11.56 10.77
CA LEU A 15 -28.48 -11.67 11.72
C LEU A 15 -28.33 -12.81 12.73
N ASN A 16 -27.49 -13.82 12.45
CA ASN A 16 -27.25 -14.92 13.39
C ASN A 16 -26.34 -14.44 14.54
N GLN A 17 -26.69 -14.80 15.78
CA GLN A 17 -26.00 -14.41 17.02
C GLN A 17 -25.34 -15.60 17.73
N GLU A 18 -25.45 -16.81 17.20
CA GLU A 18 -24.82 -17.99 17.83
C GLU A 18 -23.29 -17.85 17.83
N PRO A 19 -22.59 -18.26 18.90
CA PRO A 19 -21.13 -18.08 19.00
C PRO A 19 -20.34 -18.69 17.83
N GLU A 20 -20.83 -19.82 17.30
CA GLU A 20 -20.23 -20.52 16.15
C GLU A 20 -20.22 -19.67 14.87
N ILE A 21 -21.12 -18.69 14.76
CA ILE A 21 -21.16 -17.81 13.59
C ILE A 21 -19.88 -16.99 13.48
N GLN A 22 -19.22 -16.63 14.58
CA GLN A 22 -18.02 -15.79 14.54
C GLN A 22 -16.87 -16.49 13.80
N VAL A 23 -16.75 -17.80 14.00
CA VAL A 23 -15.79 -18.63 13.25
C VAL A 23 -16.13 -18.57 11.75
N ARG A 24 -17.40 -18.76 11.40
CA ARG A 24 -17.85 -18.73 10.00
C ARG A 24 -17.67 -17.36 9.35
N ARG A 25 -17.88 -16.26 10.09
CA ARG A 25 -17.63 -14.88 9.64
C ARG A 25 -16.15 -14.67 9.32
N LEU A 26 -15.26 -15.12 10.20
CA LEU A 26 -13.81 -15.04 9.98
C LEU A 26 -13.38 -15.89 8.78
N ASP A 27 -13.88 -17.13 8.68
CA ASP A 27 -13.57 -18.01 7.54
C ASP A 27 -14.03 -17.42 6.20
N THR A 28 -15.20 -16.76 6.21
CA THR A 28 -15.72 -16.06 5.02
C THR A 28 -14.82 -14.87 4.65
N LEU A 29 -14.38 -14.07 5.63
CA LEU A 29 -13.46 -12.94 5.40
C LEU A 29 -12.16 -13.43 4.78
N LEU A 30 -11.52 -14.45 5.37
CA LEU A 30 -10.26 -14.98 4.85
C LEU A 30 -10.43 -15.59 3.46
N ALA A 31 -11.55 -16.24 3.18
CA ALA A 31 -11.84 -16.77 1.86
C ALA A 31 -11.97 -15.68 0.79
N CYS A 32 -12.50 -14.50 1.11
CA CYS A 32 -12.55 -13.35 0.18
C CYS A 32 -11.15 -12.91 -0.28
N PHE A 33 -10.12 -13.10 0.55
CA PHE A 33 -8.72 -12.81 0.22
C PHE A 33 -7.93 -14.05 -0.24
N ASN A 34 -8.59 -15.21 -0.34
CA ASN A 34 -7.95 -16.50 -0.61
C ASN A 34 -6.84 -16.85 0.43
N LEU A 35 -7.09 -16.54 1.71
CA LEU A 35 -6.13 -16.72 2.81
C LEU A 35 -6.59 -17.72 3.88
N SER A 36 -7.50 -18.64 3.55
CA SER A 36 -8.01 -19.64 4.51
C SER A 36 -6.91 -20.51 5.13
N SER A 37 -5.82 -20.77 4.40
CA SER A 37 -4.63 -21.51 4.83
C SER A 37 -3.80 -20.80 5.91
N SER A 38 -4.00 -19.49 6.08
CA SER A 38 -3.20 -18.59 6.91
C SER A 38 -3.90 -18.20 8.21
N ARG A 39 -5.02 -18.87 8.54
CA ARG A 39 -5.85 -18.55 9.71
C ARG A 39 -5.08 -18.64 11.01
N GLU A 40 -4.35 -19.73 11.23
CA GLU A 40 -3.57 -19.95 12.46
C GLU A 40 -2.49 -18.89 12.65
N GLU A 41 -1.75 -18.57 11.59
CA GLU A 41 -0.74 -17.52 11.61
C GLU A 41 -1.34 -16.16 11.97
N LEU A 42 -2.50 -15.82 11.40
CA LEU A 42 -3.18 -14.57 11.69
C LEU A 42 -3.76 -14.51 13.09
N GLN A 43 -4.26 -15.61 13.64
CA GLN A 43 -4.80 -15.66 15.00
C GLN A 43 -3.73 -15.47 16.09
N ALA A 44 -2.47 -15.77 15.78
CA ALA A 44 -1.35 -15.52 16.68
C ALA A 44 -0.89 -14.04 16.71
N VAL A 45 -1.43 -13.18 15.85
CA VAL A 45 -1.06 -11.76 15.78
C VAL A 45 -1.96 -10.92 16.68
N GLU A 46 -1.35 -10.10 17.53
CA GLU A 46 -2.06 -9.15 18.39
C GLU A 46 -2.68 -8.00 17.58
N SER A 47 -3.83 -7.50 18.02
CA SER A 47 -4.42 -6.24 17.50
C SER A 47 -3.46 -5.05 17.77
N PRO A 48 -3.37 -4.07 16.84
CA PRO A 48 -4.12 -3.95 15.58
C PRO A 48 -3.41 -4.62 14.39
N PHE A 49 -2.33 -5.38 14.61
CA PHE A 49 -1.48 -5.87 13.53
C PHE A 49 -2.09 -7.07 12.77
N GLN A 50 -3.14 -7.70 13.29
CA GLN A 50 -3.79 -8.84 12.64
C GLN A 50 -4.35 -8.48 11.26
N ALA A 51 -5.20 -7.44 11.17
CA ALA A 51 -5.76 -6.98 9.90
C ALA A 51 -4.67 -6.47 8.94
N PHE A 52 -3.66 -5.80 9.50
CA PHE A 52 -2.49 -5.35 8.75
C PHE A 52 -1.71 -6.53 8.16
N CYS A 53 -1.44 -7.58 8.93
CA CYS A 53 -0.78 -8.80 8.43
C CYS A 53 -1.64 -9.53 7.41
N CYS A 54 -2.96 -9.59 7.60
CA CYS A 54 -3.88 -10.17 6.62
C CYS A 54 -3.75 -9.45 5.27
N LEU A 55 -3.70 -8.12 5.29
CA LEU A 55 -3.49 -7.33 4.08
C LEU A 55 -2.10 -7.58 3.47
N LEU A 56 -1.04 -7.58 4.27
CA LEU A 56 0.31 -7.84 3.76
C LEU A 56 0.42 -9.23 3.13
N ILE A 57 -0.11 -10.28 3.75
CA ILE A 57 -0.11 -11.62 3.17
C ILE A 57 -0.84 -11.58 1.82
N TYR A 58 -2.04 -11.00 1.76
CA TYR A 58 -2.78 -10.87 0.51
C TYR A 58 -1.96 -10.15 -0.57
N LEU A 59 -1.38 -9.00 -0.26
CA LEU A 59 -0.58 -8.23 -1.21
C LEU A 59 0.65 -9.00 -1.69
N PHE A 60 1.40 -9.64 -0.81
CA PHE A 60 2.61 -10.39 -1.18
C PHE A 60 2.33 -11.73 -1.88
N VAL A 61 1.13 -12.29 -1.68
CA VAL A 61 0.67 -13.44 -2.45
C VAL A 61 0.26 -13.02 -3.87
N GLN A 62 -0.48 -11.91 -4.00
CA GLN A 62 -1.09 -11.49 -5.27
C GLN A 62 -0.20 -10.60 -6.14
N VAL A 63 0.77 -9.89 -5.56
CA VAL A 63 1.65 -8.94 -6.26
C VAL A 63 3.08 -9.47 -6.26
N ASP A 64 3.53 -9.85 -7.45
CA ASP A 64 4.85 -10.45 -7.70
C ASP A 64 6.02 -9.47 -7.66
N THR A 65 5.76 -8.18 -7.86
CA THR A 65 6.79 -7.13 -7.82
C THR A 65 7.17 -6.68 -6.41
N LEU A 66 6.49 -7.17 -5.36
CA LEU A 66 6.82 -6.82 -3.97
C LEU A 66 8.04 -7.61 -3.48
N CYS A 67 8.91 -6.93 -2.74
CA CYS A 67 10.19 -7.46 -2.27
C CYS A 67 10.34 -7.37 -0.75
N LEU A 68 11.39 -7.99 -0.22
CA LEU A 68 11.67 -8.04 1.22
C LEU A 68 11.83 -6.64 1.83
N GLU A 69 12.42 -5.70 1.10
CA GLU A 69 12.60 -4.32 1.54
C GLU A 69 11.24 -3.60 1.69
N ASP A 70 10.28 -3.88 0.81
CA ASP A 70 8.93 -3.33 0.93
C ASP A 70 8.25 -3.88 2.20
N LEU A 71 8.41 -5.18 2.49
CA LEU A 71 7.87 -5.81 3.68
C LEU A 71 8.46 -5.19 4.95
N HIS A 72 9.78 -5.01 4.98
CA HIS A 72 10.49 -4.37 6.07
C HIS A 72 9.98 -2.94 6.30
N ALA A 73 9.82 -2.15 5.25
CA ALA A 73 9.31 -0.78 5.34
C ALA A 73 7.88 -0.72 5.92
N PHE A 74 6.99 -1.60 5.44
CA PHE A 74 5.62 -1.68 5.94
C PHE A 74 5.55 -2.03 7.43
N ILE A 75 6.27 -3.06 7.87
CA ILE A 75 6.26 -3.49 9.28
C ILE A 75 6.94 -2.45 10.17
N ALA A 76 8.11 -1.92 9.74
CA ALA A 76 8.87 -0.96 10.54
C ALA A 76 8.07 0.32 10.80
N GLN A 77 7.39 0.87 9.79
CA GLN A 77 6.60 2.07 10.01
C GLN A 77 5.41 1.83 10.95
N ALA A 78 4.71 0.70 10.82
CA ALA A 78 3.56 0.39 11.66
C ALA A 78 3.96 0.26 13.14
N LEU A 79 5.11 -0.34 13.41
CA LEU A 79 5.65 -0.48 14.77
C LEU A 79 6.21 0.84 15.33
N CYS A 80 6.87 1.65 14.50
CA CYS A 80 7.39 2.94 14.91
C CYS A 80 6.26 3.94 15.21
N LEU A 81 5.17 3.90 14.44
CA LEU A 81 4.04 4.82 14.53
C LEU A 81 3.45 4.87 15.95
N GLN A 82 3.34 3.72 16.62
CA GLN A 82 2.79 3.58 17.98
C GLN A 82 3.53 4.42 19.03
N GLY A 83 4.77 4.84 18.78
CA GLY A 83 5.54 5.68 19.70
C GLY A 83 5.91 7.05 19.13
N LYS A 84 5.20 7.54 18.10
CA LYS A 84 5.39 8.88 17.55
C LYS A 84 4.26 9.80 17.99
N SER A 85 4.61 11.01 18.43
CA SER A 85 3.64 12.07 18.61
C SER A 85 3.25 12.70 17.27
N THR A 86 2.10 13.37 17.22
CA THR A 86 1.68 14.15 16.05
C THR A 86 2.74 15.18 15.64
N SER A 87 3.37 15.87 16.60
CA SER A 87 4.44 16.84 16.31
C SER A 87 5.65 16.20 15.65
N GLN A 88 6.06 15.00 16.10
CA GLN A 88 7.14 14.26 15.46
C GLN A 88 6.79 13.88 14.02
N LEU A 89 5.58 13.37 13.78
CA LEU A 89 5.12 12.97 12.45
C LEU A 89 5.00 14.17 11.49
N VAL A 90 4.48 15.30 11.97
CA VAL A 90 4.37 16.54 11.19
C VAL A 90 5.75 17.02 10.73
N ASN A 91 6.77 16.90 11.57
CA ASN A 91 8.13 17.35 11.27
C ASN A 91 8.98 16.35 10.47
N LEU A 92 8.46 15.15 10.16
CA LEU A 92 9.16 14.22 9.29
C LEU A 92 9.31 14.81 7.88
N GLN A 93 10.53 14.75 7.36
CA GLN A 93 10.89 15.16 6.01
C GLN A 93 11.73 14.05 5.38
N PRO A 94 11.16 13.26 4.44
CA PRO A 94 11.94 12.30 3.65
C PRO A 94 13.01 13.02 2.83
N ASP A 95 14.18 12.40 2.66
CA ASP A 95 15.31 12.95 1.88
C ASP A 95 14.88 13.42 0.47
N TYR A 96 14.01 12.64 -0.16
CA TYR A 96 13.40 12.91 -1.45
C TYR A 96 12.10 12.13 -1.58
N ILE A 97 11.27 12.48 -2.56
CA ILE A 97 10.04 11.74 -2.84
C ILE A 97 10.31 10.63 -3.85
N ASN A 98 10.24 9.39 -3.40
CA ASN A 98 10.29 8.18 -4.20
C ASN A 98 8.89 7.76 -4.69
N SER A 99 8.72 7.61 -6.00
CA SER A 99 7.42 7.26 -6.61
C SER A 99 6.90 5.89 -6.18
N ARG A 100 7.78 4.90 -6.00
CA ARG A 100 7.42 3.57 -5.52
C ARG A 100 6.93 3.61 -4.07
N ALA A 101 7.57 4.39 -3.20
CA ALA A 101 7.08 4.59 -1.84
C ALA A 101 5.66 5.19 -1.84
N VAL A 102 5.38 6.18 -2.70
CA VAL A 102 4.02 6.74 -2.83
C VAL A 102 3.01 5.69 -3.30
N GLN A 103 3.37 4.89 -4.33
CA GLN A 103 2.51 3.83 -4.86
C GLN A 103 2.23 2.74 -3.83
N LEU A 104 3.25 2.27 -3.10
CA LEU A 104 3.11 1.26 -2.05
C LEU A 104 2.25 1.77 -0.89
N GLY A 105 2.43 3.03 -0.48
CA GLY A 105 1.58 3.65 0.52
C GLY A 105 0.11 3.73 0.08
N SER A 106 -0.13 4.14 -1.17
CA SER A 106 -1.47 4.17 -1.76
C SER A 106 -2.10 2.77 -1.84
N LEU A 107 -1.32 1.76 -2.25
CA LEU A 107 -1.76 0.37 -2.32
C LEU A 107 -2.21 -0.15 -0.95
N LEU A 108 -1.43 0.12 0.10
CA LEU A 108 -1.77 -0.30 1.45
C LEU A 108 -3.05 0.39 1.96
N VAL A 109 -3.18 1.72 1.81
CA VAL A 109 -4.36 2.45 2.28
C VAL A 109 -5.62 1.97 1.55
N ARG A 110 -5.54 1.78 0.23
CA ARG A 110 -6.64 1.19 -0.56
C ARG A 110 -6.97 -0.23 -0.09
N GLY A 111 -5.96 -1.04 0.19
CA GLY A 111 -6.12 -2.39 0.73
C GLY A 111 -6.84 -2.40 2.08
N LEU A 112 -6.50 -1.48 2.99
CA LEU A 112 -7.19 -1.33 4.28
C LEU A 112 -8.65 -0.97 4.07
N THR A 113 -8.97 -0.05 3.15
CA THR A 113 -10.36 0.27 2.78
C THR A 113 -11.10 -0.98 2.26
N THR A 114 -10.46 -1.79 1.42
CA THR A 114 -11.05 -3.05 0.94
C THR A 114 -11.30 -4.03 2.08
N LEU A 115 -10.37 -4.19 3.03
CA LEU A 115 -10.59 -5.03 4.21
C LEU A 115 -11.77 -4.55 5.06
N VAL A 116 -11.96 -3.24 5.23
CA VAL A 116 -13.12 -2.70 5.96
C VAL A 116 -14.43 -3.12 5.30
N LEU A 117 -14.51 -3.01 3.97
CA LEU A 117 -15.70 -3.42 3.21
C LEU A 117 -15.98 -4.91 3.36
N VAL A 118 -14.94 -5.76 3.22
CA VAL A 118 -15.07 -7.21 3.39
C VAL A 118 -15.45 -7.58 4.82
N ASN A 119 -14.85 -6.95 5.83
CA ASN A 119 -15.20 -7.18 7.24
C ASN A 119 -16.68 -6.87 7.51
N SER A 120 -17.17 -5.78 6.93
CA SER A 120 -18.58 -5.38 7.05
C SER A 120 -19.50 -6.38 6.36
N ALA A 121 -19.17 -6.78 5.13
CA ALA A 121 -19.89 -7.81 4.39
C ALA A 121 -19.90 -9.16 5.13
N CYS A 122 -18.83 -9.49 5.85
CA CYS A 122 -18.71 -10.72 6.63
C CYS A 122 -19.34 -10.66 8.03
N GLY A 123 -20.06 -9.59 8.39
CA GLY A 123 -20.72 -9.49 9.70
C GLY A 123 -19.77 -9.14 10.86
N PHE A 124 -18.69 -8.41 10.57
CA PHE A 124 -17.73 -7.88 11.54
C PHE A 124 -17.00 -8.92 12.41
N PRO A 125 -16.30 -9.91 11.82
CA PRO A 125 -15.45 -10.84 12.59
C PRO A 125 -14.29 -10.16 13.32
N TRP A 126 -13.84 -8.98 12.87
CA TRP A 126 -12.84 -8.16 13.55
C TRP A 126 -13.36 -6.77 13.90
N LYS A 127 -12.73 -6.13 14.90
CA LYS A 127 -13.11 -4.80 15.35
C LYS A 127 -12.76 -3.76 14.30
N MET A 128 -13.66 -2.80 14.07
CA MET A 128 -13.43 -1.72 13.09
C MET A 128 -12.15 -0.92 13.37
N SER A 129 -11.77 -0.77 14.64
CA SER A 129 -10.53 -0.12 15.05
C SER A 129 -9.26 -0.77 14.47
N ASP A 130 -9.28 -2.08 14.21
CA ASP A 130 -8.11 -2.83 13.74
C ASP A 130 -7.73 -2.46 12.28
N PHE A 131 -8.66 -1.86 11.54
CA PHE A 131 -8.45 -1.49 10.13
C PHE A 131 -8.14 -0.01 9.93
N MET A 132 -8.26 0.80 10.99
CA MET A 132 -8.16 2.25 10.87
C MET A 132 -6.73 2.63 10.48
N PRO A 133 -6.52 3.35 9.36
CA PRO A 133 -5.17 3.62 8.87
C PRO A 133 -4.28 4.33 9.89
N TRP A 134 -4.82 5.22 10.73
CA TRP A 134 -4.05 5.94 11.74
C TRP A 134 -3.43 5.04 12.83
N ASN A 135 -3.91 3.80 13.00
CA ASN A 135 -3.33 2.85 13.94
C ASN A 135 -2.10 2.13 13.37
N VAL A 136 -1.97 2.06 12.05
CA VAL A 136 -0.99 1.17 11.40
C VAL A 136 -0.22 1.84 10.28
N PHE A 137 -0.53 3.08 9.87
CA PHE A 137 0.09 3.73 8.73
C PHE A 137 0.19 5.26 8.87
N ASP A 138 1.39 5.78 8.67
CA ASP A 138 1.65 7.19 8.36
C ASP A 138 2.48 7.29 7.08
N GLY A 139 2.05 8.13 6.14
CA GLY A 139 2.66 8.22 4.82
C GLY A 139 4.10 8.73 4.83
N LYS A 140 4.43 9.70 5.70
CA LYS A 140 5.79 10.26 5.78
C LYS A 140 6.74 9.33 6.51
N LEU A 141 6.26 8.71 7.58
CA LEU A 141 7.01 7.69 8.30
C LEU A 141 7.29 6.49 7.40
N PHE A 142 6.28 5.97 6.70
CA PHE A 142 6.47 4.89 5.72
C PHE A 142 7.51 5.26 4.67
N HIS A 143 7.40 6.46 4.09
CA HIS A 143 8.33 6.92 3.07
C HIS A 143 9.78 6.92 3.59
N GLN A 144 10.01 7.44 4.79
CA GLN A 144 11.33 7.43 5.42
C GLN A 144 11.84 6.01 5.66
N LYS A 145 11.01 5.11 6.21
CA LYS A 145 11.41 3.70 6.45
C LYS A 145 11.64 2.94 5.15
N TYR A 146 10.89 3.25 4.10
CA TYR A 146 11.11 2.71 2.76
C TYR A 146 12.48 3.12 2.22
N LEU A 147 12.83 4.40 2.25
CA LEU A 147 14.14 4.87 1.77
C LEU A 147 15.30 4.22 2.53
N GLN A 148 15.16 4.05 3.84
CA GLN A 148 16.16 3.35 4.66
C GLN A 148 16.27 1.87 4.27
N SER A 149 15.15 1.18 4.11
CA SER A 149 15.15 -0.24 3.73
C SER A 149 15.69 -0.46 2.32
N GLU A 150 15.37 0.43 1.37
CA GLU A 150 15.87 0.40 -0.01
C GLU A 150 17.39 0.60 -0.07
N LYS A 151 17.94 1.45 0.81
CA LYS A 151 19.39 1.65 0.99
C LYS A 151 20.08 0.49 1.71
N GLY A 152 19.35 -0.55 2.14
CA GLY A 152 19.91 -1.72 2.82
C GLY A 152 20.25 -1.48 4.30
N TYR A 153 19.60 -0.53 4.96
CA TYR A 153 19.82 -0.29 6.39
C TYR A 153 19.40 -1.52 7.21
N ALA A 154 20.14 -1.80 8.28
CA ALA A 154 19.82 -2.86 9.21
C ALA A 154 18.45 -2.63 9.87
N VAL A 155 17.74 -3.71 10.20
CA VAL A 155 16.36 -3.66 10.75
C VAL A 155 16.33 -2.88 12.06
N GLU A 156 17.37 -2.99 12.88
CA GLU A 156 17.55 -2.27 14.13
C GLU A 156 17.51 -0.76 13.89
N VAL A 157 18.11 -0.28 12.80
CA VAL A 157 18.07 1.13 12.41
C VAL A 157 16.67 1.54 11.95
N LEU A 158 15.98 0.68 11.17
CA LEU A 158 14.59 0.93 10.79
C LEU A 158 13.68 1.08 12.02
N LEU A 159 13.98 0.34 13.08
CA LEU A 159 13.21 0.32 14.33
C LEU A 159 13.73 1.29 15.39
N GLU A 160 14.61 2.21 15.02
CA GLU A 160 15.12 3.28 15.89
C GLU A 160 15.84 2.74 17.12
N GLN A 161 16.57 1.62 16.93
CA GLN A 161 17.30 0.89 17.96
C GLN A 161 16.42 0.39 19.13
N ASN A 162 15.11 0.30 18.92
CA ASN A 162 14.18 -0.15 19.96
C ASN A 162 14.05 -1.68 19.96
N ARG A 163 14.62 -2.32 21.00
CA ARG A 163 14.63 -3.79 21.15
C ARG A 163 13.24 -4.42 21.25
N SER A 164 12.27 -3.78 21.91
CA SER A 164 10.92 -4.36 22.02
C SER A 164 10.21 -4.39 20.67
N ARG A 165 10.42 -3.37 19.84
CA ARG A 165 9.94 -3.34 18.45
C ARG A 165 10.64 -4.37 17.58
N LEU A 166 11.93 -4.65 17.81
CA LEU A 166 12.69 -5.66 17.04
C LEU A 166 12.08 -7.05 17.16
N THR A 167 11.75 -7.49 18.38
CA THR A 167 11.08 -8.77 18.59
C THR A 167 9.73 -8.82 17.86
N LYS A 168 8.91 -7.76 18.00
CA LYS A 168 7.62 -7.67 17.30
C LYS A 168 7.80 -7.69 15.78
N PHE A 169 8.80 -7.01 15.25
CA PHE A 169 9.09 -6.99 13.83
C PHE A 169 9.39 -8.39 13.30
N HIS A 170 10.24 -9.15 13.99
CA HIS A 170 10.56 -10.52 13.57
C HIS A 170 9.34 -11.43 13.61
N ASN A 171 8.47 -11.28 14.62
CA ASN A 171 7.23 -12.05 14.71
C ASN A 171 6.28 -11.73 13.54
N LEU A 172 6.02 -10.44 13.26
CA LEU A 172 5.14 -10.04 12.16
C LEU A 172 5.72 -10.46 10.80
N LYS A 173 7.04 -10.33 10.61
CA LYS A 173 7.71 -10.78 9.38
C LYS A 173 7.57 -12.30 9.22
N ALA A 174 7.77 -13.07 10.29
CA ALA A 174 7.67 -14.53 10.25
C ALA A 174 6.25 -14.98 9.89
N VAL A 175 5.21 -14.33 10.43
CA VAL A 175 3.81 -14.57 10.08
C VAL A 175 3.58 -14.37 8.58
N VAL A 176 3.97 -13.22 8.04
CA VAL A 176 3.76 -12.91 6.62
C VAL A 176 4.54 -13.86 5.73
N CYS A 177 5.82 -14.10 6.01
CA CYS A 177 6.65 -15.00 5.22
C CYS A 177 6.15 -16.44 5.27
N LYS A 178 5.76 -16.95 6.44
CA LYS A 178 5.24 -18.33 6.59
C LYS A 178 3.95 -18.51 5.79
N ALA A 179 3.03 -17.56 5.87
CA ALA A 179 1.79 -17.58 5.10
C ALA A 179 2.04 -17.51 3.59
N CYS A 180 2.93 -16.63 3.12
CA CYS A 180 3.28 -16.56 1.70
C CYS A 180 3.92 -17.86 1.21
N MET A 181 4.77 -18.50 2.03
CA MET A 181 5.38 -19.79 1.68
C MET A 181 4.36 -20.91 1.54
N LYS A 182 3.27 -20.93 2.35
CA LYS A 182 2.16 -21.89 2.18
C LYS A 182 1.48 -21.76 0.81
N GLU A 183 1.47 -20.55 0.25
CA GLU A 183 0.94 -20.24 -1.08
C GLU A 183 2.00 -20.33 -2.19
N ASN A 184 3.15 -20.98 -1.93
CA ASN A 184 4.29 -21.08 -2.86
C ASN A 184 4.87 -19.72 -3.31
N ARG A 185 4.75 -18.69 -2.46
CA ARG A 185 5.29 -17.34 -2.71
C ARG A 185 6.46 -17.05 -1.78
N ARG A 186 7.68 -17.06 -2.35
CA ARG A 186 8.90 -16.68 -1.63
C ARG A 186 9.16 -15.18 -1.78
N ILE A 187 9.21 -14.47 -0.65
CA ILE A 187 9.56 -13.05 -0.63
C ILE A 187 11.08 -12.93 -0.68
N THR A 188 11.61 -12.36 -1.76
CA THR A 188 13.04 -12.15 -1.96
C THR A 188 13.40 -10.67 -1.85
N GLY A 189 14.61 -10.39 -1.37
CA GLY A 189 15.16 -9.03 -1.48
C GLY A 189 15.43 -8.66 -2.93
N ARG A 190 15.61 -7.37 -3.20
CA ARG A 190 16.04 -6.95 -4.53
C ARG A 190 17.43 -7.48 -4.80
N VAL A 191 17.60 -8.11 -5.96
CA VAL A 191 18.93 -8.32 -6.50
C VAL A 191 19.47 -6.94 -6.82
N HIS A 192 20.29 -6.38 -5.92
CA HIS A 192 21.07 -5.20 -6.23
C HIS A 192 22.06 -5.64 -7.31
N TRP A 193 21.66 -5.54 -8.58
CA TRP A 193 22.59 -5.62 -9.69
C TRP A 193 23.61 -4.52 -9.45
N GLY A 194 24.76 -4.91 -8.92
CA GLY A 194 25.82 -4.00 -8.57
C GLY A 194 26.11 -3.10 -9.76
N SER A 195 26.21 -1.80 -9.47
CA SER A 195 27.00 -0.80 -10.20
C SER A 195 27.65 -1.28 -11.52
N HIS A 196 26.86 -1.37 -12.59
CA HIS A 196 27.37 -1.59 -13.95
C HIS A 196 26.73 -0.62 -14.94
N HIS A 197 26.61 0.65 -14.55
CA HIS A 197 26.58 1.77 -15.49
C HIS A 197 27.57 2.86 -15.10
N ALA A 198 28.81 2.48 -14.77
CA ALA A 198 29.97 3.32 -15.04
C ALA A 198 30.35 3.15 -16.53
N GLY A 199 29.42 3.51 -17.42
CA GLY A 199 29.56 3.40 -18.86
C GLY A 199 29.92 4.75 -19.48
N ARG A 200 31.20 5.09 -19.41
CA ARG A 200 31.95 5.81 -20.46
C ARG A 200 31.47 7.24 -20.81
N TRP A 201 31.92 8.22 -20.02
CA TRP A 201 32.21 9.55 -20.55
C TRP A 201 33.44 9.47 -21.46
N GLY A 202 33.20 9.22 -22.74
CA GLY A 202 34.23 9.07 -23.79
C GLY A 202 33.93 9.95 -24.99
N ARG A 203 34.48 11.17 -24.92
CA ARG A 203 34.79 12.20 -25.93
C ARG A 203 34.75 11.81 -27.44
N GLN A 204 34.42 12.85 -28.23
CA GLN A 204 34.55 13.07 -29.71
C GLN A 204 33.24 12.91 -30.48
N GLY A 205 32.79 13.84 -31.33
CA GLY A 205 33.35 15.11 -31.80
C GLY A 205 32.44 15.69 -32.89
N SER A 206 32.53 17.02 -33.06
CA SER A 206 32.36 17.80 -34.30
C SER A 206 31.13 17.60 -35.19
N GLY A 207 30.38 18.69 -35.38
CA GLY A 207 29.40 18.82 -36.46
C GLY A 207 28.68 20.17 -36.44
N SER A 208 29.35 21.21 -36.93
CA SER A 208 28.70 22.45 -37.38
C SER A 208 27.70 22.16 -38.51
N HIS A 209 26.57 22.87 -38.57
CA HIS A 209 26.14 23.74 -39.68
C HIS A 209 24.68 24.22 -39.52
N ARG A 210 24.50 25.53 -39.74
CA ARG A 210 23.23 26.24 -39.94
C ARG A 210 22.72 26.04 -41.38
N THR A 211 21.53 26.59 -41.65
CA THR A 211 20.77 26.78 -42.91
C THR A 211 19.68 25.72 -43.08
N GLY A 212 18.46 26.00 -43.55
CA GLY A 212 17.84 27.19 -44.13
C GLY A 212 16.45 26.78 -44.69
N SER A 213 15.58 27.76 -44.87
CA SER A 213 14.16 27.68 -45.29
C SER A 213 13.85 26.85 -46.54
N GLY A 214 12.61 26.31 -46.62
CA GLY A 214 12.04 25.75 -47.86
C GLY A 214 10.59 25.28 -47.72
N TYR A 215 9.65 26.12 -48.15
CA TYR A 215 8.22 25.82 -48.33
C TYR A 215 7.96 24.85 -49.49
N SER A 216 6.95 23.97 -49.39
CA SER A 216 5.92 23.77 -50.44
C SER A 216 4.78 22.83 -50.00
N ARG A 217 3.57 23.20 -50.43
CA ARG A 217 2.22 22.68 -50.13
C ARG A 217 1.85 21.42 -50.91
N SER A 218 0.92 20.64 -50.33
CA SER A 218 -0.40 20.18 -50.86
C SER A 218 -0.67 18.77 -50.33
N GLY A 219 -1.81 18.37 -49.76
CA GLY A 219 -3.12 18.96 -49.54
C GLY A 219 -4.12 17.80 -49.46
N GLN A 220 -4.93 17.70 -48.40
CA GLN A 220 -6.24 17.04 -48.40
C GLN A 220 -6.92 17.18 -47.02
N GLY A 221 -8.16 17.70 -47.01
CA GLY A 221 -9.20 17.36 -46.04
C GLY A 221 -9.25 18.13 -44.70
N GLN A 222 -10.06 19.18 -44.66
CA GLN A 222 -10.58 19.89 -43.48
C GLN A 222 -11.83 19.18 -42.88
N PRO A 223 -12.60 19.75 -41.92
CA PRO A 223 -12.28 20.33 -40.60
C PRO A 223 -13.33 19.97 -39.52
N TRP A 224 -12.99 19.80 -38.23
CA TRP A 224 -13.96 20.08 -37.14
C TRP A 224 -13.25 20.46 -35.83
N ARG A 225 -12.99 21.77 -35.66
CA ARG A 225 -13.10 22.46 -34.37
C ARG A 225 -13.79 23.78 -34.67
N ASP A 226 -14.91 24.03 -34.00
CA ASP A 226 -15.23 25.30 -33.32
C ASP A 226 -16.72 25.32 -32.98
N GLN A 227 -17.00 25.39 -31.69
CA GLN A 227 -18.10 26.18 -31.11
C GLN A 227 -18.02 26.10 -29.58
N GLY A 228 -17.53 27.17 -28.96
CA GLY A 228 -17.88 27.50 -27.58
C GLY A 228 -19.15 28.37 -27.55
N PRO A 229 -19.78 28.50 -26.38
CA PRO A 229 -20.36 29.77 -25.95
C PRO A 229 -19.79 30.13 -24.56
N GLY A 230 -19.37 31.35 -24.27
CA GLY A 230 -20.14 32.57 -24.44
C GLY A 230 -20.73 32.97 -23.08
N SER A 231 -19.94 33.70 -22.29
CA SER A 231 -20.32 34.77 -21.35
C SER A 231 -21.63 34.64 -20.55
N ARG A 232 -21.51 34.45 -19.22
CA ARG A 232 -22.48 34.98 -18.25
C ARG A 232 -21.76 35.73 -17.12
N GLN A 233 -22.33 36.90 -16.86
CA GLN A 233 -21.87 37.96 -16.00
C GLN A 233 -21.90 37.55 -14.52
N TYR A 234 -20.94 38.09 -13.76
CA TYR A 234 -20.99 38.15 -12.30
C TYR A 234 -22.11 39.11 -11.88
N GLU A 235 -23.11 38.60 -11.16
CA GLU A 235 -24.00 39.43 -10.34
C GLU A 235 -23.66 39.25 -8.86
N HIS A 236 -23.47 40.39 -8.21
CA HIS A 236 -23.29 40.59 -6.79
C HIS A 236 -24.66 40.51 -6.13
N ASP A 237 -24.84 39.64 -5.13
CA ASP A 237 -25.98 39.73 -4.23
C ASP A 237 -25.55 39.86 -2.77
N GLN A 238 -26.13 40.85 -2.12
CA GLN A 238 -25.75 41.44 -0.86
C GLN A 238 -26.97 41.37 0.09
N TRP A 239 -26.76 40.90 1.33
CA TRP A 239 -27.65 40.96 2.52
C TRP A 239 -28.82 39.94 2.61
N ARG A 240 -29.21 39.38 3.76
CA ARG A 240 -29.25 39.88 5.15
C ARG A 240 -29.08 38.78 6.21
N ARG A 241 -28.64 39.25 7.39
CA ARG A 241 -28.79 38.64 8.72
C ARG A 241 -30.26 38.34 9.07
N TYR A 242 -30.51 37.20 9.69
CA TYR A 242 -31.27 37.04 10.93
C TYR A 242 -30.61 35.92 11.75
#